data_AF-A0A950J6N5-F1
#
_entry.id   AF-A0A950J6N5-F1
#
_cell.length_a   1.000
_cell.length_b   1.000
_cell.length_c   1.000
_cell.angle_alpha   90.00
_cell.angle_beta   90.00
_cell.angle_gamma   90.00
#
_symmetry.space_group_name_H-M   'P 1'
#
loop_
_entity.id
_entity.type
_entity.pdbx_description
1 polymer ?
#
loop_
_entity_poly.entity_id
_entity_poly.type
_entity_poly.pdbx_seq_one_letter_code
_entity_poly.pdbx_strand_id
1 'polypeptide(L)'
;MKVTASAPVWAWGNWYQSEAYHLGEHDRRELEFSTALLQTQSRFPVMQSEFQAGWLQGPEQAHPRRVSPQNTPLALHTLLQSGAHGIVNFPVQDTLYPGGWEAPFANASYAWDAALTLDGQRNARYSPTAQFGRLVSMYGGLLAQTHRLADAAVAYSVSAYDPSQIDGARLDAIVTASRDALTDCRTLRLTCDLVDLRYSRLQDLARYRYLVIPRLPNFPRIDPTVAGKLRRYQSYGHIAPSVVQLHMPQHVVNISNAVLLVSNAPGKYTFLDILNYDSRPHNTGPIRLHIGSRPDIRLPSVRVAAASGMLIPLNARPDRVKAIADQSTTSIAPCDTTSALRFAGVCWPMAMDRIHNIGGKAIAFMDDVTQDGEPWLILANAAAKLGIAPAAGARAFVFQNGGDNAFTTTGGLRDDVDPAPTPSPRDYISAYTHQFPAGTFNRPYDCRILNSGNRAEATCAYSAPDLKITFERNLLMQPDQPAFSLRLRLLSASPSVRGVLLSGLAISQSRSVRQPPYVIADGTARYAAGATVVVQGSALGMYDPLAHMVATVSWPFADKLDTTIQEKADSAIVRFEYAANAWHDVSFGYYAVAGLAAAQRIVQSLKGAQSGGANGR
;
A
#
# COMPACT_ATOMS: atom_id res chain seq x y z
N MET A 1 2.24 9.39 -9.35
CA MET A 1 3.09 9.20 -10.55
C MET A 1 3.28 7.71 -10.75
N LYS A 2 2.99 7.16 -11.94
CA LYS A 2 3.40 5.79 -12.26
C LYS A 2 4.91 5.83 -12.50
N VAL A 3 5.70 5.22 -11.61
CA VAL A 3 7.15 5.12 -11.81
C VAL A 3 7.37 4.29 -13.08
N THR A 4 8.27 4.75 -13.95
CA THR A 4 8.58 4.04 -15.19
C THR A 4 9.05 2.63 -14.84
N ALA A 5 8.34 1.62 -15.32
CA ALA A 5 8.62 0.25 -14.96
C ALA A 5 9.89 -0.34 -15.66
N SER A 6 10.73 0.54 -16.20
CA SER A 6 12.15 0.34 -16.51
C SER A 6 13.08 0.47 -15.30
N ALA A 7 12.57 0.87 -14.13
CA ALA A 7 13.33 0.89 -12.87
C ALA A 7 13.03 -0.37 -12.06
N PRO A 8 13.84 -1.45 -12.15
CA PRO A 8 13.66 -2.66 -11.36
C PRO A 8 13.73 -2.41 -9.84
N VAL A 9 14.25 -1.24 -9.44
CA VAL A 9 14.31 -0.75 -8.05
C VAL A 9 12.92 -0.51 -7.46
N TRP A 10 11.93 -0.08 -8.23
CA TRP A 10 10.55 0.15 -7.73
C TRP A 10 9.62 -1.03 -7.94
N ALA A 11 10.09 -2.03 -8.67
CA ALA A 11 9.55 -3.37 -8.56
C ALA A 11 9.75 -3.94 -7.13
N TRP A 12 10.65 -3.38 -6.32
CA TRP A 12 10.84 -3.76 -4.92
C TRP A 12 9.72 -3.26 -3.99
N GLY A 13 8.50 -3.76 -4.10
CA GLY A 13 7.54 -3.71 -2.98
C GLY A 13 6.13 -3.27 -3.30
N ASN A 14 5.90 -2.54 -4.40
CA ASN A 14 4.57 -2.05 -4.80
C ASN A 14 4.24 -2.43 -6.25
N TRP A 15 4.26 -3.73 -6.52
CA TRP A 15 4.16 -4.31 -7.87
C TRP A 15 2.83 -4.17 -8.59
N TYR A 16 1.84 -3.61 -7.92
CA TYR A 16 0.59 -3.21 -8.53
C TYR A 16 0.68 -1.70 -8.64
N GLN A 17 0.72 -1.14 -9.85
CA GLN A 17 0.45 0.30 -10.04
C GLN A 17 -0.99 0.53 -10.51
N SER A 18 -1.76 -0.56 -10.65
CA SER A 18 -3.19 -0.55 -10.96
C SER A 18 -4.00 -0.28 -9.72
N GLU A 19 -5.13 0.41 -9.86
CA GLU A 19 -6.17 0.58 -8.83
C GLU A 19 -7.10 -0.64 -8.69
N ALA A 20 -6.85 -1.71 -9.45
CA ALA A 20 -7.70 -2.89 -9.48
C ALA A 20 -7.67 -3.70 -8.17
N TYR A 21 -8.83 -4.27 -7.82
CA TYR A 21 -8.98 -5.18 -6.68
C TYR A 21 -8.37 -6.57 -6.99
N HIS A 22 -8.51 -7.05 -8.22
CA HIS A 22 -7.94 -8.31 -8.70
C HIS A 22 -6.77 -8.04 -9.65
N LEU A 23 -5.81 -8.96 -9.70
CA LEU A 23 -4.74 -8.92 -10.69
C LEU A 23 -5.28 -8.99 -12.12
N GLY A 24 -5.02 -7.94 -12.90
CA GLY A 24 -5.34 -7.89 -14.32
C GLY A 24 -4.16 -8.23 -15.21
N GLU A 25 -4.40 -8.21 -16.52
CA GLU A 25 -3.38 -8.42 -17.55
C GLU A 25 -2.24 -7.39 -17.46
N HIS A 26 -2.59 -6.12 -17.20
CA HIS A 26 -1.60 -5.06 -17.00
C HIS A 26 -0.61 -5.41 -15.88
N ASP A 27 -1.13 -5.75 -14.70
CA ASP A 27 -0.30 -6.05 -13.52
C ASP A 27 0.59 -7.27 -13.75
N ARG A 28 0.06 -8.28 -14.43
CA ARG A 28 0.84 -9.46 -14.81
C ARG A 28 1.99 -9.11 -15.76
N ARG A 29 1.72 -8.37 -16.85
CA ARG A 29 2.75 -7.99 -17.82
C ARG A 29 3.88 -7.21 -17.15
N GLU A 30 3.52 -6.34 -16.21
CA GLU A 30 4.49 -5.57 -15.43
C GLU A 30 5.34 -6.46 -14.52
N LEU A 31 4.72 -7.43 -13.83
CA LEU A 31 5.42 -8.39 -12.97
C LEU A 31 6.37 -9.30 -13.77
N GLU A 32 5.89 -9.85 -14.89
CA GLU A 32 6.67 -10.71 -15.79
C GLU A 32 7.88 -9.94 -16.34
N PHE A 33 7.66 -8.73 -16.86
CA PHE A 33 8.75 -7.91 -17.43
C PHE A 33 9.76 -7.49 -16.36
N SER A 34 9.31 -7.01 -15.20
CA SER A 34 10.21 -6.58 -14.12
C SER A 34 11.09 -7.73 -13.62
N THR A 35 10.50 -8.92 -13.45
CA THR A 35 11.25 -10.12 -13.05
C THR A 35 12.20 -10.56 -14.16
N ALA A 36 11.78 -10.52 -15.42
CA ALA A 36 12.62 -10.86 -16.55
C ALA A 36 13.78 -9.87 -16.75
N LEU A 37 13.59 -8.60 -16.40
CA LEU A 37 14.66 -7.61 -16.40
C LEU A 37 15.76 -7.96 -15.38
N LEU A 38 15.39 -8.47 -14.19
CA LEU A 38 16.37 -8.98 -13.22
C LEU A 38 17.16 -10.18 -13.79
N GLN A 39 16.54 -11.04 -14.59
CA GLN A 39 17.21 -12.18 -15.22
C GLN A 39 18.33 -11.78 -16.19
N THR A 40 18.34 -10.53 -16.68
CA THR A 40 19.42 -10.04 -17.55
C THR A 40 20.78 -9.99 -16.82
N GLN A 41 20.78 -10.01 -15.49
CA GLN A 41 21.96 -10.15 -14.64
C GLN A 41 22.36 -11.62 -14.48
N SER A 42 22.82 -12.25 -15.56
CA SER A 42 23.01 -13.71 -15.66
C SER A 42 23.98 -14.35 -14.65
N ARG A 43 24.71 -13.57 -13.84
CA ARG A 43 25.67 -14.04 -12.84
C ARG A 43 25.05 -14.36 -11.48
N PHE A 44 23.84 -13.88 -11.21
CA PHE A 44 23.21 -13.99 -9.91
C PHE A 44 21.85 -14.68 -10.04
N PRO A 45 21.46 -15.52 -9.06
CA PRO A 45 20.07 -15.96 -8.95
C PRO A 45 19.14 -14.76 -8.87
N VAL A 46 17.97 -14.85 -9.49
CA VAL A 46 16.98 -13.78 -9.40
C VAL A 46 16.32 -13.83 -8.04
N MET A 47 16.32 -12.68 -7.36
CA MET A 47 15.69 -12.52 -6.07
C MET A 47 14.85 -11.26 -6.08
N GLN A 48 13.68 -11.35 -5.45
CA GLN A 48 12.90 -10.20 -5.07
C GLN A 48 13.14 -9.85 -3.59
N SER A 49 13.67 -8.66 -3.34
CA SER A 49 13.93 -8.15 -1.98
C SER A 49 12.69 -7.60 -1.26
N GLU A 50 11.66 -7.17 -1.99
CA GLU A 50 10.42 -6.67 -1.41
C GLU A 50 9.24 -7.13 -2.26
N PHE A 51 8.47 -8.09 -1.75
CA PHE A 51 7.23 -8.59 -2.36
C PHE A 51 6.07 -8.37 -1.39
N GLN A 52 5.00 -7.75 -1.87
CA GLN A 52 3.72 -7.74 -1.17
C GLN A 52 2.60 -7.83 -2.18
N ALA A 53 1.59 -8.64 -1.86
CA ALA A 53 0.38 -8.74 -2.64
C ALA A 53 -0.72 -7.74 -2.21
N GLY A 54 -0.46 -7.07 -1.08
CA GLY A 54 -1.22 -5.96 -0.47
C GLY A 54 -0.75 -4.59 -0.96
N TRP A 55 -1.17 -3.54 -0.26
CA TRP A 55 -0.89 -2.15 -0.62
C TRP A 55 -0.52 -1.32 0.58
N LEU A 56 0.55 -0.53 0.49
CA LEU A 56 0.85 0.48 1.50
C LEU A 56 -0.33 1.44 1.65
N GLN A 57 -0.72 1.66 2.90
CA GLN A 57 -1.65 2.71 3.28
C GLN A 57 -1.03 4.09 2.98
N GLY A 58 -1.61 4.82 2.03
CA GLY A 58 -1.21 6.18 1.73
C GLY A 58 -1.39 7.11 2.93
N PRO A 59 -0.68 8.24 3.00
CA PRO A 59 -0.66 9.08 4.19
C PRO A 59 -2.00 9.79 4.44
N GLU A 60 -2.93 9.76 3.48
CA GLU A 60 -4.28 10.30 3.61
C GLU A 60 -5.34 9.20 3.71
N GLN A 61 -4.98 7.93 3.62
CA GLN A 61 -5.95 6.84 3.63
C GLN A 61 -6.27 6.42 5.06
N ALA A 62 -7.52 6.06 5.32
CA ALA A 62 -7.92 5.50 6.60
C ALA A 62 -7.49 4.02 6.75
N HIS A 63 -7.26 3.33 5.64
CA HIS A 63 -6.78 1.94 5.60
C HIS A 63 -5.96 1.65 4.34
N PRO A 64 -5.11 0.60 4.35
CA PRO A 64 -4.53 0.04 3.14
C PRO A 64 -5.59 -0.15 2.04
N ARG A 65 -5.22 0.13 0.80
CA ARG A 65 -6.12 -0.13 -0.32
C ARG A 65 -6.50 -1.62 -0.35
N ARG A 66 -7.80 -1.88 -0.48
CA ARG A 66 -8.32 -3.24 -0.60
C ARG A 66 -7.86 -3.89 -1.89
N VAL A 67 -7.36 -5.10 -1.76
CA VAL A 67 -6.99 -5.97 -2.87
C VAL A 67 -7.32 -7.41 -2.50
N SER A 68 -7.62 -8.22 -3.50
CA SER A 68 -7.94 -9.62 -3.36
C SER A 68 -6.78 -10.39 -2.71
N PRO A 69 -7.01 -11.17 -1.63
CA PRO A 69 -6.00 -12.07 -1.07
C PRO A 69 -5.52 -13.14 -2.05
N GLN A 70 -6.35 -13.47 -3.06
CA GLN A 70 -6.00 -14.37 -4.16
C GLN A 70 -4.91 -13.81 -5.09
N ASN A 71 -4.58 -12.52 -4.98
CA ASN A 71 -3.42 -11.95 -5.68
C ASN A 71 -2.10 -12.52 -5.15
N THR A 72 -2.04 -12.91 -3.86
CA THR A 72 -0.84 -13.49 -3.23
C THR A 72 -0.36 -14.78 -3.90
N PRO A 73 -1.18 -15.85 -4.01
CA PRO A 73 -0.73 -17.09 -4.65
C PRO A 73 -0.43 -16.89 -6.13
N LEU A 74 -1.24 -16.08 -6.85
CA LEU A 74 -0.96 -15.75 -8.25
C LEU A 74 0.40 -15.10 -8.43
N ALA A 75 0.72 -14.06 -7.66
CA ALA A 75 1.97 -13.34 -7.81
C ALA A 75 3.17 -14.19 -7.40
N LEU A 76 3.09 -14.97 -6.32
CA LEU A 76 4.16 -15.87 -5.88
C LEU A 76 4.47 -16.96 -6.91
N HIS A 77 3.44 -17.60 -7.48
CA HIS A 77 3.63 -18.56 -8.56
C HIS A 77 4.10 -17.87 -9.86
N THR A 78 3.64 -16.65 -10.18
CA THR A 78 4.18 -15.87 -11.31
C THR A 78 5.67 -15.65 -11.17
N LEU A 79 6.15 -15.24 -9.98
CA LEU A 79 7.57 -15.05 -9.71
C LEU A 79 8.36 -16.35 -9.87
N LEU A 80 7.82 -17.47 -9.37
CA LEU A 80 8.42 -18.78 -9.56
C LEU A 80 8.50 -19.17 -11.05
N GLN A 81 7.42 -18.99 -11.81
CA GLN A 81 7.40 -19.22 -13.27
C GLN A 81 8.37 -18.31 -14.01
N SER A 82 8.55 -17.07 -13.54
CA SER A 82 9.51 -16.11 -14.07
C SER A 82 10.95 -16.39 -13.63
N GLY A 83 11.19 -17.40 -12.78
CA GLY A 83 12.52 -17.89 -12.43
C GLY A 83 13.14 -17.20 -11.23
N ALA A 84 12.34 -16.58 -10.37
CA ALA A 84 12.80 -16.09 -9.07
C ALA A 84 13.16 -17.28 -8.16
N HIS A 85 14.35 -17.22 -7.57
CA HIS A 85 14.88 -18.18 -6.59
C HIS A 85 14.80 -17.67 -5.15
N GLY A 86 14.60 -16.36 -4.97
CA GLY A 86 14.40 -15.73 -3.66
C GLY A 86 13.24 -14.75 -3.69
N ILE A 87 12.41 -14.76 -2.65
CA ILE A 87 11.31 -13.82 -2.47
C ILE A 87 11.28 -13.43 -0.99
N VAL A 88 11.39 -12.13 -0.71
CA VAL A 88 11.22 -11.58 0.64
C VAL A 88 9.86 -10.93 0.72
N ASN A 89 8.99 -11.50 1.55
CA ASN A 89 7.66 -10.94 1.80
C ASN A 89 7.80 -9.69 2.70
N PHE A 90 7.52 -8.50 2.15
CA PHE A 90 7.78 -7.22 2.80
C PHE A 90 6.55 -6.30 2.82
N PRO A 91 6.07 -5.88 3.99
CA PRO A 91 6.30 -6.50 5.28
C PRO A 91 5.43 -7.75 5.45
N VAL A 92 5.90 -8.73 6.22
CA VAL A 92 5.07 -9.88 6.61
C VAL A 92 3.97 -9.48 7.61
N GLN A 93 4.20 -8.41 8.36
CA GLN A 93 3.35 -7.90 9.42
C GLN A 93 3.15 -6.39 9.25
N ASP A 94 1.91 -5.92 9.38
CA ASP A 94 1.64 -4.48 9.48
C ASP A 94 2.36 -3.92 10.72
N THR A 95 2.93 -2.72 10.63
CA THR A 95 3.67 -2.11 11.75
C THR A 95 3.22 -0.68 12.00
N LEU A 96 3.70 -0.09 13.08
CA LEU A 96 3.56 1.34 13.36
C LEU A 96 4.91 2.02 13.22
N TYR A 97 4.87 3.26 12.78
CA TYR A 97 5.99 4.16 13.04
C TYR A 97 5.93 4.56 14.52
N PRO A 98 7.04 4.45 15.26
CA PRO A 98 7.14 5.06 16.58
C PRO A 98 6.85 6.56 16.48
N GLY A 99 6.31 7.16 17.54
CA GLY A 99 6.04 8.59 17.56
C GLY A 99 7.28 9.41 17.17
N GLY A 100 7.15 10.26 16.15
CA GLY A 100 8.24 11.10 15.64
C GLY A 100 9.01 10.50 14.46
N TRP A 101 8.82 9.22 14.16
CA TRP A 101 9.48 8.51 13.05
C TRP A 101 8.64 8.41 11.78
N GLU A 102 7.41 8.94 11.80
CA GLU A 102 6.59 9.05 10.61
C GLU A 102 7.27 9.90 9.53
N ALA A 103 6.92 9.66 8.27
CA ALA A 103 7.39 10.44 7.14
C ALA A 103 6.22 11.24 6.53
N PRO A 104 6.44 12.40 5.89
CA PRO A 104 5.36 13.16 5.25
C PRO A 104 4.59 12.39 4.16
N PHE A 105 5.14 11.28 3.67
CA PHE A 105 4.56 10.38 2.68
C PHE A 105 3.98 9.09 3.27
N ALA A 106 4.05 8.89 4.59
CA ALA A 106 3.49 7.73 5.28
C ALA A 106 2.75 8.18 6.56
N ASN A 107 1.59 7.60 6.83
CA ASN A 107 0.89 7.88 8.08
C ASN A 107 1.49 7.04 9.25
N ALA A 108 0.99 7.20 10.49
CA ALA A 108 1.53 6.47 11.65
C ALA A 108 1.38 4.94 11.54
N SER A 109 0.42 4.47 10.74
CA SER A 109 0.24 3.07 10.39
C SER A 109 1.09 2.74 9.15
N TYR A 110 2.15 1.97 9.35
CA TYR A 110 2.85 1.30 8.26
C TYR A 110 2.13 -0.02 7.91
N ALA A 111 0.85 0.11 7.54
CA ALA A 111 0.01 -1.02 7.16
C ALA A 111 0.03 -1.23 5.64
N TRP A 112 0.06 -2.50 5.27
CA TRP A 112 0.18 -2.98 3.91
C TRP A 112 -0.93 -3.96 3.52
N ASP A 113 -1.94 -4.15 4.38
CA ASP A 113 -2.82 -5.33 4.31
C ASP A 113 -1.96 -6.61 4.31
N ALA A 114 -0.98 -6.66 5.23
CA ALA A 114 0.01 -7.72 5.28
C ALA A 114 -0.59 -9.07 5.69
N ALA A 115 0.22 -10.12 5.63
CA ALA A 115 -0.18 -11.45 6.08
C ALA A 115 -0.53 -11.48 7.58
N LEU A 116 0.19 -10.71 8.37
CA LEU A 116 -0.06 -10.52 9.80
C LEU A 116 -0.50 -9.08 10.07
N THR A 117 -1.49 -8.91 10.92
CA THR A 117 -1.89 -7.59 11.46
C THR A 117 -0.84 -7.09 12.46
N LEU A 118 -0.98 -5.83 12.89
CA LEU A 118 -0.08 -5.20 13.85
C LEU A 118 0.14 -6.02 15.14
N ASP A 119 -0.91 -6.66 15.65
CA ASP A 119 -0.89 -7.53 16.84
C ASP A 119 -0.49 -8.98 16.54
N GLY A 120 0.01 -9.27 15.34
CA GLY A 120 0.46 -10.59 14.91
C GLY A 120 -0.68 -11.57 14.59
N GLN A 121 -1.93 -11.11 14.55
CA GLN A 121 -3.05 -11.95 14.12
C GLN A 121 -3.00 -12.21 12.61
N ARG A 122 -3.64 -13.29 12.19
CA ARG A 122 -3.64 -13.73 10.78
C ARG A 122 -4.68 -12.95 9.99
N ASN A 123 -4.23 -12.18 9.01
CA ASN A 123 -5.10 -11.56 8.01
C ASN A 123 -5.44 -12.56 6.87
N ALA A 124 -6.31 -12.18 5.94
CA ALA A 124 -6.74 -13.00 4.82
C ALA A 124 -5.58 -13.44 3.89
N ARG A 125 -4.46 -12.70 3.88
CA ARG A 125 -3.23 -13.06 3.14
C ARG A 125 -2.34 -14.07 3.84
N TYR A 126 -2.56 -14.34 5.13
CA TYR A 126 -1.74 -15.30 5.87
C TYR A 126 -1.78 -16.68 5.21
N SER A 127 -2.98 -17.21 4.96
CA SER A 127 -3.16 -18.56 4.42
C SER A 127 -2.42 -18.77 3.09
N PRO A 128 -2.62 -17.95 2.04
CA PRO A 128 -1.88 -18.14 0.79
C PRO A 128 -0.36 -17.95 0.94
N THR A 129 0.08 -17.00 1.78
CA THR A 129 1.51 -16.80 2.06
C THR A 129 2.12 -18.05 2.71
N ALA A 130 1.46 -18.59 3.74
CA ALA A 130 1.89 -19.79 4.45
C ALA A 130 1.84 -21.04 3.57
N GLN A 131 0.87 -21.15 2.66
CA GLN A 131 0.78 -22.25 1.70
C GLN A 131 1.97 -22.27 0.75
N PHE A 132 2.35 -21.11 0.20
CA PHE A 132 3.54 -21.01 -0.63
C PHE A 132 4.82 -21.27 0.18
N GLY A 133 4.88 -20.77 1.43
CA GLY A 133 5.97 -21.10 2.36
C GLY A 133 6.14 -22.61 2.60
N ARG A 134 5.04 -23.36 2.73
CA ARG A 134 5.07 -24.84 2.83
C ARG A 134 5.58 -25.50 1.54
N LEU A 135 5.20 -24.98 0.38
CA LEU A 135 5.74 -25.42 -0.91
C LEU A 135 7.26 -25.22 -0.97
N VAL A 136 7.75 -24.05 -0.58
CA VAL A 136 9.20 -23.75 -0.52
C VAL A 136 9.90 -24.61 0.53
N SER A 137 9.30 -24.85 1.70
CA SER A 137 9.87 -25.77 2.70
C SER A 137 9.98 -27.20 2.18
N MET A 138 9.04 -27.65 1.34
CA MET A 138 9.02 -29.01 0.80
C MET A 138 9.96 -29.19 -0.39
N TYR A 139 10.02 -28.20 -1.29
CA TYR A 139 10.70 -28.33 -2.58
C TYR A 139 11.83 -27.33 -2.79
N GLY A 140 12.08 -26.39 -1.87
CA GLY A 140 12.98 -25.25 -2.07
C GLY A 140 14.40 -25.64 -2.44
N GLY A 141 14.98 -26.66 -1.78
CA GLY A 141 16.30 -27.16 -2.14
C GLY A 141 16.38 -27.76 -3.56
N LEU A 142 15.28 -28.31 -4.07
CA LEU A 142 15.18 -28.81 -5.44
C LEU A 142 14.91 -27.67 -6.42
N LEU A 143 13.97 -26.77 -6.11
CA LEU A 143 13.62 -25.59 -6.91
C LEU A 143 14.82 -24.65 -7.10
N ALA A 144 15.67 -24.48 -6.08
CA ALA A 144 16.91 -23.71 -6.17
C ALA A 144 17.89 -24.23 -7.23
N GLN A 145 17.78 -25.51 -7.62
CA GLN A 145 18.60 -26.14 -8.65
C GLN A 145 17.92 -26.16 -10.02
N THR A 146 16.73 -25.56 -10.14
CA THR A 146 15.98 -25.50 -11.38
C THR A 146 16.17 -24.17 -12.09
N HIS A 147 15.98 -24.21 -13.40
CA HIS A 147 15.80 -23.04 -14.25
C HIS A 147 14.61 -23.27 -15.17
N ARG A 148 14.08 -22.19 -15.73
CA ARG A 148 12.99 -22.27 -16.71
C ARG A 148 13.51 -22.93 -17.99
N LEU A 149 12.74 -23.88 -18.51
CA LEU A 149 12.96 -24.40 -19.85
C LEU A 149 12.32 -23.44 -20.87
N ALA A 150 13.09 -22.49 -21.36
CA ALA A 150 12.62 -21.50 -22.31
C ALA A 150 12.66 -22.02 -23.76
N ASP A 151 11.59 -21.79 -24.51
CA ASP A 151 11.47 -22.06 -25.94
C ASP A 151 12.28 -21.06 -26.79
N ALA A 152 12.36 -19.80 -26.33
CA ALA A 152 13.08 -18.72 -26.99
C ALA A 152 13.60 -17.67 -26.00
N ALA A 153 14.46 -16.76 -26.48
CA ALA A 153 14.85 -15.55 -25.77
C ALA A 153 14.31 -14.30 -26.47
N VAL A 154 13.90 -13.29 -25.70
CA VAL A 154 13.57 -11.94 -26.16
C VAL A 154 14.71 -11.00 -25.76
N ALA A 155 15.17 -10.17 -26.69
CA ALA A 155 16.25 -9.22 -26.44
C ALA A 155 15.72 -7.95 -25.75
N TYR A 156 16.27 -7.64 -24.57
CA TYR A 156 16.24 -6.29 -24.01
C TYR A 156 17.44 -5.50 -24.57
N SER A 157 17.15 -4.54 -25.45
CA SER A 157 18.17 -3.96 -26.34
C SER A 157 18.76 -2.63 -25.87
N VAL A 158 18.43 -2.13 -24.67
CA VAL A 158 18.92 -0.81 -24.19
C VAL A 158 20.44 -0.69 -24.28
N SER A 159 21.17 -1.68 -23.75
CA SER A 159 22.63 -1.72 -23.77
C SER A 159 23.23 -2.10 -25.14
N ALA A 160 22.41 -2.51 -26.09
CA ALA A 160 22.84 -2.82 -27.45
C ALA A 160 23.11 -1.56 -28.29
N TYR A 161 22.79 -0.38 -27.78
CA TYR A 161 23.01 0.92 -28.41
C TYR A 161 23.99 1.77 -27.59
N ASP A 162 24.49 2.85 -28.20
CA ASP A 162 25.27 3.87 -27.49
C ASP A 162 24.38 4.61 -26.47
N PRO A 163 24.74 4.63 -25.16
CA PRO A 163 23.94 5.32 -24.13
C PRO A 163 23.68 6.80 -24.42
N SER A 164 24.61 7.48 -25.10
CA SER A 164 24.44 8.90 -25.48
C SER A 164 23.32 9.12 -26.50
N GLN A 165 22.84 8.04 -27.13
CA GLN A 165 21.79 8.04 -28.14
C GLN A 165 20.46 7.50 -27.62
N ILE A 166 20.37 7.08 -26.35
CA ILE A 166 19.13 6.58 -25.74
C ILE A 166 18.53 7.66 -24.84
N ASP A 167 17.53 8.36 -25.37
CA ASP A 167 16.68 9.26 -24.60
C ASP A 167 15.49 8.50 -23.96
N GLY A 168 14.65 9.21 -23.20
CA GLY A 168 13.49 8.62 -22.54
C GLY A 168 12.49 7.98 -23.51
N ALA A 169 12.21 8.62 -24.65
CA ALA A 169 11.26 8.08 -25.63
C ALA A 169 11.76 6.79 -26.27
N ARG A 170 13.05 6.68 -26.56
CA ARG A 170 13.69 5.46 -27.07
C ARG A 170 13.73 4.36 -26.01
N LEU A 171 14.02 4.71 -24.76
CA LEU A 171 13.94 3.75 -23.66
C LEU A 171 12.53 3.16 -23.54
N ASP A 172 11.50 4.01 -23.57
CA ASP A 172 10.10 3.59 -23.48
C ASP A 172 9.68 2.69 -24.65
N ALA A 173 10.15 2.98 -25.86
CA ALA A 173 9.92 2.14 -27.02
C ALA A 173 10.58 0.75 -26.90
N ILE A 174 11.82 0.66 -26.37
CA ILE A 174 12.47 -0.63 -26.10
C ILE A 174 11.69 -1.43 -25.06
N VAL A 175 11.30 -0.78 -23.96
CA VAL A 175 10.54 -1.41 -22.86
C VAL A 175 9.20 -1.94 -23.36
N THR A 176 8.45 -1.12 -24.10
CA THR A 176 7.16 -1.50 -24.68
C THR A 176 7.31 -2.69 -25.62
N ALA A 177 8.25 -2.64 -26.57
CA ALA A 177 8.46 -3.73 -27.52
C ALA A 177 8.91 -5.04 -26.85
N SER A 178 9.70 -4.95 -25.77
CA SER A 178 10.11 -6.12 -24.99
C SER A 178 8.93 -6.74 -24.24
N ARG A 179 8.05 -5.93 -23.65
CA ARG A 179 6.82 -6.39 -22.97
C ARG A 179 5.85 -7.05 -23.93
N ASP A 180 5.65 -6.44 -25.09
CA ASP A 180 4.76 -6.99 -26.11
C ASP A 180 5.29 -8.33 -26.61
N ALA A 181 6.60 -8.45 -26.85
CA ALA A 181 7.20 -9.74 -27.21
C ALA A 181 7.04 -10.81 -26.11
N LEU A 182 7.24 -10.49 -24.83
CA LEU A 182 6.99 -11.44 -23.74
C LEU A 182 5.51 -11.85 -23.67
N THR A 183 4.59 -10.91 -23.89
CA THR A 183 3.16 -11.17 -23.98
C THR A 183 2.82 -12.09 -25.15
N ASP A 184 3.42 -11.85 -26.32
CA ASP A 184 3.21 -12.67 -27.51
C ASP A 184 3.67 -14.11 -27.26
N CYS A 185 4.84 -14.30 -26.62
CA CYS A 185 5.30 -15.62 -26.20
C CYS A 185 4.22 -16.35 -25.41
N ARG A 186 3.70 -15.71 -24.38
CA ARG A 186 2.67 -16.28 -23.52
C ARG A 186 1.36 -16.58 -24.26
N THR A 187 0.93 -15.69 -25.15
CA THR A 187 -0.28 -15.87 -25.98
C THR A 187 -0.13 -17.07 -26.91
N LEU A 188 1.09 -17.30 -27.42
CA LEU A 188 1.47 -18.45 -28.22
C LEU A 188 1.88 -19.66 -27.37
N ARG A 189 1.70 -19.61 -26.04
CA ARG A 189 2.06 -20.66 -25.06
C ARG A 189 3.54 -21.07 -25.13
N LEU A 190 4.40 -20.10 -25.42
CA LEU A 190 5.85 -20.21 -25.38
C LEU A 190 6.37 -19.62 -24.06
N THR A 191 7.34 -20.29 -23.46
CA THR A 191 8.14 -19.80 -22.35
C THR A 191 9.31 -19.01 -22.93
N CYS A 192 9.37 -17.71 -22.71
CA CYS A 192 10.48 -16.88 -23.16
C CYS A 192 11.24 -16.25 -22.00
N ASP A 193 12.57 -16.26 -22.08
CA ASP A 193 13.43 -15.48 -21.20
C ASP A 193 13.72 -14.11 -21.81
N LEU A 194 14.05 -13.13 -20.97
CA LEU A 194 14.58 -11.83 -21.42
C LEU A 194 16.11 -11.84 -21.28
N VAL A 195 16.82 -11.39 -22.32
CA VAL A 195 18.29 -11.36 -22.34
C VAL A 195 18.81 -9.98 -22.73
N ASP A 196 19.83 -9.51 -22.02
CA ASP A 196 20.57 -8.32 -22.43
C ASP A 196 21.67 -8.72 -23.43
N LEU A 197 21.63 -8.17 -24.63
CA LEU A 197 22.53 -8.58 -25.72
C LEU A 197 23.98 -8.16 -25.51
N ARG A 198 24.25 -7.08 -24.75
CA ARG A 198 25.61 -6.64 -24.46
C ARG A 198 26.25 -7.56 -23.44
N TYR A 199 25.54 -7.87 -22.36
CA TYR A 199 26.08 -8.59 -21.20
C TYR A 199 25.97 -10.12 -21.28
N SER A 200 25.02 -10.66 -22.05
CA SER A 200 24.91 -12.10 -22.25
C SER A 200 26.12 -12.63 -23.04
N ARG A 201 26.77 -13.70 -22.57
CA ARG A 201 27.85 -14.33 -23.34
C ARG A 201 27.25 -15.15 -24.48
N LEU A 202 28.04 -15.35 -25.54
CA LEU A 202 27.60 -16.17 -26.68
C LEU A 202 27.22 -17.60 -26.26
N GLN A 203 27.94 -18.17 -25.28
CA GLN A 203 27.65 -19.47 -24.68
C GLN A 203 26.30 -19.49 -23.95
N ASP A 204 25.97 -18.41 -23.22
CA ASP A 204 24.69 -18.30 -22.52
C ASP A 204 23.54 -18.22 -23.54
N LEU A 205 23.74 -17.49 -24.65
CA LEU A 205 22.77 -17.39 -25.73
C LEU A 205 22.58 -18.72 -26.48
N ALA A 206 23.62 -19.57 -26.55
CA ALA A 206 23.57 -20.85 -27.27
C ALA A 206 22.56 -21.86 -26.71
N ARG A 207 22.03 -21.63 -25.50
CA ARG A 207 20.92 -22.43 -24.95
C ARG A 207 19.59 -22.17 -25.66
N TYR A 208 19.46 -21.03 -26.34
CA TYR A 208 18.27 -20.68 -27.10
C TYR A 208 18.48 -21.02 -28.57
N ARG A 209 17.55 -21.77 -29.15
CA ARG A 209 17.52 -21.98 -30.59
C ARG A 209 17.05 -20.72 -31.33
N TYR A 210 16.29 -19.87 -30.64
CA TYR A 210 15.66 -18.69 -31.22
C TYR A 210 15.79 -17.46 -30.33
N LEU A 211 16.18 -16.36 -30.97
CA LEU A 211 16.36 -15.06 -30.35
C LEU A 211 15.46 -14.04 -31.06
N VAL A 212 14.53 -13.47 -30.33
CA VAL A 212 13.64 -12.41 -30.81
C VAL A 212 14.28 -11.07 -30.51
N ILE A 213 14.51 -10.27 -31.55
CA ILE A 213 14.99 -8.90 -31.43
C ILE A 213 13.89 -7.99 -31.97
N PRO A 214 13.06 -7.39 -31.09
CA PRO A 214 11.95 -6.56 -31.52
C PRO A 214 12.39 -5.46 -32.49
N ARG A 215 11.61 -5.24 -33.56
CA ARG A 215 11.87 -4.16 -34.52
C ARG A 215 11.53 -2.81 -33.91
N LEU A 216 12.52 -1.93 -33.88
CA LEU A 216 12.37 -0.57 -33.37
C LEU A 216 12.65 0.42 -34.51
N PRO A 217 11.62 1.08 -35.07
CA PRO A 217 11.80 2.00 -36.20
C PRO A 217 12.58 3.23 -35.76
N ASN A 218 13.46 3.73 -36.62
CA ASN A 218 14.28 4.93 -36.38
C ASN A 218 15.23 4.83 -35.17
N PHE A 219 15.66 3.62 -34.82
CA PHE A 219 16.68 3.42 -33.78
C PHE A 219 18.10 3.54 -34.33
N PRO A 220 19.06 3.94 -33.48
CA PRO A 220 20.46 3.95 -33.86
C PRO A 220 20.97 2.58 -34.30
N ARG A 221 22.16 2.56 -34.90
CA ARG A 221 22.83 1.31 -35.21
C ARG A 221 23.21 0.61 -33.90
N ILE A 222 22.99 -0.71 -33.87
CA ILE A 222 23.45 -1.57 -32.78
C ILE A 222 24.99 -1.45 -32.68
N ASP A 223 25.49 -1.40 -31.45
CA ASP A 223 26.92 -1.41 -31.11
C ASP A 223 27.65 -2.51 -31.91
N PRO A 224 28.79 -2.19 -32.57
CA PRO A 224 29.49 -3.16 -33.42
C PRO A 224 29.85 -4.47 -32.71
N THR A 225 30.14 -4.43 -31.40
CA THR A 225 30.45 -5.61 -30.60
C THR A 225 29.24 -6.53 -30.46
N VAL A 226 28.06 -5.96 -30.22
CA VAL A 226 26.80 -6.69 -30.15
C VAL A 226 26.40 -7.21 -31.53
N ALA A 227 26.53 -6.40 -32.58
CA ALA A 227 26.27 -6.82 -33.95
C ALA A 227 27.17 -8.02 -34.35
N GLY A 228 28.45 -7.99 -33.97
CA GLY A 228 29.38 -9.11 -34.18
C GLY A 228 29.03 -10.37 -33.38
N LYS A 229 28.44 -10.22 -32.19
CA LYS A 229 27.91 -11.34 -31.39
C LYS A 229 26.67 -11.96 -32.05
N LEU A 230 25.74 -11.13 -32.53
CA LEU A 230 24.53 -11.58 -33.22
C LEU A 230 24.84 -12.35 -34.52
N ARG A 231 25.81 -11.86 -35.32
CA ARG A 231 26.28 -12.60 -36.51
C ARG A 231 26.83 -13.99 -36.16
N ARG A 232 27.57 -14.11 -35.05
CA ARG A 232 28.07 -15.40 -34.56
C ARG A 232 26.93 -16.30 -34.08
N TYR A 233 25.96 -15.76 -33.35
CA TYR A 233 24.78 -16.51 -32.92
C TYR A 233 23.99 -17.08 -34.10
N GLN A 234 23.83 -16.34 -35.21
CA GLN A 234 23.14 -16.82 -36.42
C GLN A 234 23.76 -18.06 -37.07
N SER A 235 25.00 -18.43 -36.73
CA SER A 235 25.62 -19.66 -37.24
C SER A 235 25.03 -20.95 -36.65
N TYR A 236 24.35 -20.86 -35.50
CA TYR A 236 23.77 -22.02 -34.81
C TYR A 236 22.35 -21.77 -34.27
N GLY A 237 21.87 -20.53 -34.28
CA GLY A 237 20.53 -20.15 -33.84
C GLY A 237 19.82 -19.28 -34.88
N HIS A 238 18.55 -19.00 -34.63
CA HIS A 238 17.73 -18.16 -35.50
C HIS A 238 17.40 -16.84 -34.82
N ILE A 239 17.49 -15.74 -35.57
CA ILE A 239 17.05 -14.42 -35.12
C ILE A 239 15.74 -14.07 -35.83
N ALA A 240 14.73 -13.70 -35.05
CA ALA A 240 13.45 -13.23 -35.58
C ALA A 240 13.12 -11.81 -35.06
N PRO A 241 12.44 -10.99 -35.85
CA PRO A 241 12.01 -9.65 -35.42
C PRO A 241 10.80 -9.66 -34.48
N SER A 242 10.07 -10.77 -34.39
CA SER A 242 8.87 -10.93 -33.56
C SER A 242 8.63 -12.40 -33.24
N VAL A 243 7.98 -12.64 -32.11
CA VAL A 243 7.58 -13.98 -31.67
C VAL A 243 6.57 -14.61 -32.62
N VAL A 244 5.66 -13.85 -33.24
CA VAL A 244 4.64 -14.45 -34.13
C VAL A 244 5.21 -15.11 -35.39
N GLN A 245 6.49 -14.87 -35.71
CA GLN A 245 7.18 -15.49 -36.84
C GLN A 245 7.87 -16.81 -36.47
N LEU A 246 7.86 -17.14 -35.18
CA LEU A 246 8.45 -18.34 -34.63
C LEU A 246 7.56 -19.56 -34.89
N HIS A 247 8.05 -20.51 -35.66
CA HIS A 247 7.40 -21.80 -35.86
C HIS A 247 8.12 -22.84 -35.01
N MET A 248 7.56 -23.19 -33.84
CA MET A 248 8.24 -24.01 -32.83
C MET A 248 7.33 -25.06 -32.22
N PRO A 249 7.87 -26.25 -31.91
CA PRO A 249 7.20 -27.15 -30.98
C PRO A 249 7.22 -26.53 -29.57
N GLN A 250 6.08 -26.57 -28.89
CA GLN A 250 5.94 -26.10 -27.50
C GLN A 250 6.44 -27.17 -26.52
N HIS A 251 7.16 -26.77 -25.46
CA HIS A 251 7.54 -27.69 -24.38
C HIS A 251 6.36 -28.16 -23.51
N VAL A 252 5.38 -27.28 -23.26
CA VAL A 252 4.12 -27.61 -22.59
C VAL A 252 2.98 -27.49 -23.57
N VAL A 253 2.35 -28.61 -23.89
CA VAL A 253 1.29 -28.64 -24.90
C VAL A 253 -0.08 -28.53 -24.22
N ASN A 254 -0.95 -27.69 -24.79
CA ASN A 254 -2.37 -27.54 -24.44
C ASN A 254 -2.72 -26.89 -23.10
N ILE A 255 -1.76 -26.25 -22.41
CA ILE A 255 -2.05 -25.48 -21.18
C ILE A 255 -1.49 -24.07 -21.34
N SER A 256 -2.35 -23.08 -21.17
CA SER A 256 -1.94 -21.68 -21.11
C SER A 256 -1.34 -21.38 -19.73
N ASN A 257 -0.34 -20.48 -19.67
CA ASN A 257 0.30 -20.04 -18.42
C ASN A 257 0.93 -21.19 -17.60
N ALA A 258 1.56 -22.13 -18.30
CA ALA A 258 2.30 -23.22 -17.68
C ALA A 258 3.77 -23.16 -18.06
N VAL A 259 4.66 -23.35 -17.09
CA VAL A 259 6.11 -23.29 -17.28
C VAL A 259 6.75 -24.55 -16.71
N LEU A 260 7.72 -25.11 -17.44
CA LEU A 260 8.56 -26.20 -16.95
C LEU A 260 9.82 -25.64 -16.27
N LEU A 261 10.03 -26.09 -15.04
CA LEU A 261 11.25 -25.83 -14.28
C LEU A 261 12.08 -27.11 -14.27
N VAL A 262 13.28 -27.06 -14.84
CA VAL A 262 14.15 -28.22 -15.05
C VAL A 262 15.47 -28.05 -14.30
N SER A 263 15.95 -29.12 -13.66
CA SER A 263 17.27 -29.14 -13.07
C SER A 263 18.33 -29.66 -14.04
N ASN A 264 19.52 -29.05 -14.00
CA ASN A 264 20.72 -29.55 -14.67
C ASN A 264 21.44 -30.66 -13.88
N ALA A 265 21.05 -30.90 -12.62
CA ALA A 265 21.73 -31.82 -11.73
C ALA A 265 21.46 -33.31 -12.06
N PRO A 266 22.39 -34.22 -11.70
CA PRO A 266 22.15 -35.67 -11.73
C PRO A 266 20.91 -36.05 -10.90
N GLY A 267 20.01 -36.89 -11.42
CA GLY A 267 18.71 -37.19 -10.77
C GLY A 267 17.53 -36.28 -11.21
N LYS A 268 17.79 -35.32 -12.10
CA LYS A 268 16.86 -34.56 -12.96
C LYS A 268 15.43 -34.39 -12.42
N TYR A 269 15.27 -33.55 -11.42
CA TYR A 269 13.96 -33.06 -11.01
C TYR A 269 13.38 -32.14 -12.09
N THR A 270 12.08 -32.27 -12.29
CA THR A 270 11.30 -31.38 -13.15
C THR A 270 10.01 -31.04 -12.44
N PHE A 271 9.62 -29.78 -12.53
CA PHE A 271 8.34 -29.29 -12.04
C PHE A 271 7.58 -28.67 -13.21
N LEU A 272 6.27 -28.89 -13.21
CA LEU A 272 5.33 -28.13 -14.03
C LEU A 272 4.59 -27.19 -13.10
N ASP A 273 4.74 -25.89 -13.30
CA ASP A 273 3.93 -24.89 -12.60
C ASP A 273 2.84 -24.38 -13.52
N ILE A 274 1.60 -24.29 -13.03
CA ILE A 274 0.41 -23.90 -13.79
C ILE A 274 -0.29 -22.76 -13.06
N LEU A 275 -0.58 -21.67 -13.76
CA LEU A 275 -1.29 -20.51 -13.24
C LEU A 275 -2.70 -20.41 -13.83
N ASN A 276 -3.67 -20.07 -12.97
CA ASN A 276 -5.04 -19.77 -13.37
C ASN A 276 -5.44 -18.37 -12.90
N TYR A 277 -5.36 -17.39 -13.79
CA TYR A 277 -5.78 -16.01 -13.53
C TYR A 277 -7.31 -15.81 -13.59
N ASP A 278 -8.07 -16.82 -14.03
CA ASP A 278 -9.53 -16.70 -14.12
C ASP A 278 -10.19 -16.76 -12.74
N SER A 279 -11.34 -16.10 -12.62
CA SER A 279 -12.20 -16.16 -11.43
C SER A 279 -12.93 -17.50 -11.25
N ARG A 280 -12.72 -18.45 -12.18
CA ARG A 280 -13.29 -19.80 -12.14
C ARG A 280 -12.18 -20.85 -12.14
N PRO A 281 -12.37 -22.00 -11.47
CA PRO A 281 -11.41 -23.10 -11.55
C PRO A 281 -11.20 -23.56 -12.99
N HIS A 282 -9.94 -23.81 -13.35
CA HIS A 282 -9.54 -24.28 -14.66
C HIS A 282 -9.26 -25.79 -14.61
N ASN A 283 -10.02 -26.57 -15.39
CA ASN A 283 -9.74 -27.99 -15.59
C ASN A 283 -8.88 -28.14 -16.84
N THR A 284 -7.67 -28.66 -16.70
CA THR A 284 -6.82 -28.95 -17.86
C THR A 284 -7.35 -30.18 -18.58
N GLY A 285 -7.12 -30.26 -19.90
CA GLY A 285 -7.12 -31.56 -20.58
C GLY A 285 -5.94 -32.43 -20.11
N PRO A 286 -5.81 -33.68 -20.62
CA PRO A 286 -4.59 -34.47 -20.44
C PRO A 286 -3.37 -33.68 -20.90
N ILE A 287 -2.35 -33.63 -20.05
CA ILE A 287 -1.17 -32.78 -20.26
C ILE A 287 -0.12 -33.58 -20.99
N ARG A 288 0.50 -32.98 -22.02
CA ARG A 288 1.66 -33.56 -22.72
C ARG A 288 2.84 -32.61 -22.58
N LEU A 289 3.97 -33.15 -22.14
CA LEU A 289 5.19 -32.40 -21.88
C LEU A 289 6.33 -32.97 -22.73
N HIS A 290 6.98 -32.09 -23.50
CA HIS A 290 8.14 -32.41 -24.33
C HIS A 290 9.39 -31.82 -23.71
N ILE A 291 10.28 -32.68 -23.20
CA ILE A 291 11.51 -32.25 -22.50
C ILE A 291 12.74 -32.71 -23.30
N GLY A 292 13.05 -31.96 -24.36
CA GLY A 292 14.17 -32.25 -25.24
C GLY A 292 14.07 -33.65 -25.85
N SER A 293 15.10 -34.49 -25.64
CA SER A 293 15.16 -35.86 -26.15
C SER A 293 14.48 -36.91 -25.27
N ARG A 294 13.86 -36.52 -24.14
CA ARG A 294 13.17 -37.49 -23.28
C ARG A 294 11.83 -37.91 -23.89
N PRO A 295 11.36 -39.14 -23.62
CA PRO A 295 10.00 -39.54 -23.95
C PRO A 295 8.99 -38.56 -23.35
N ASP A 296 7.92 -38.30 -24.09
CA ASP A 296 6.84 -37.42 -23.65
C ASP A 296 6.28 -37.85 -22.31
N ILE A 297 6.20 -36.91 -21.37
CA ILE A 297 5.51 -37.14 -20.11
C ILE A 297 4.03 -36.83 -20.33
N ARG A 298 3.17 -37.80 -19.98
CA ARG A 298 1.72 -37.62 -20.00
C ARG A 298 1.21 -37.54 -18.57
N LEU A 299 0.53 -36.45 -18.24
CA LEU A 299 -0.16 -36.31 -16.95
C LEU A 299 -1.67 -36.38 -17.16
N PRO A 300 -2.43 -36.90 -16.19
CA PRO A 300 -3.87 -36.79 -16.21
C PRO A 300 -4.30 -35.31 -16.18
N SER A 301 -5.57 -35.06 -16.50
CA SER A 301 -6.19 -33.76 -16.25
C SER A 301 -6.05 -33.34 -14.79
N VAL A 302 -5.74 -32.08 -14.56
CA VAL A 302 -5.69 -31.48 -13.21
C VAL A 302 -6.66 -30.30 -13.13
N ARG A 303 -7.08 -29.97 -11.91
CA ARG A 303 -7.93 -28.81 -11.63
C ARG A 303 -7.12 -27.78 -10.86
N VAL A 304 -6.92 -26.61 -11.47
CA VAL A 304 -6.29 -25.45 -10.82
C VAL A 304 -7.40 -24.54 -10.28
N ALA A 305 -7.31 -24.16 -9.01
CA ALA A 305 -8.29 -23.28 -8.37
C ALA A 305 -8.36 -21.91 -9.07
N ALA A 306 -9.48 -21.20 -8.90
CA ALA A 306 -9.63 -19.82 -9.40
C ALA A 306 -8.57 -18.90 -8.77
N ALA A 307 -8.02 -17.97 -9.54
CA ALA A 307 -7.02 -17.00 -9.10
C ALA A 307 -5.91 -17.62 -8.22
N SER A 308 -5.30 -18.71 -8.71
CA SER A 308 -4.31 -19.50 -7.97
C SER A 308 -3.26 -20.14 -8.88
N GLY A 309 -2.29 -20.83 -8.27
CA GLY A 309 -1.23 -21.58 -8.94
C GLY A 309 -1.12 -23.01 -8.42
N MET A 310 -0.53 -23.89 -9.23
CA MET A 310 -0.29 -25.29 -8.87
C MET A 310 1.08 -25.73 -9.37
N LEU A 311 1.93 -26.17 -8.45
CA LEU A 311 3.23 -26.77 -8.75
C LEU A 311 3.13 -28.30 -8.70
N ILE A 312 3.50 -28.96 -9.79
CA ILE A 312 3.45 -30.42 -9.95
C ILE A 312 4.88 -30.96 -10.12
N PRO A 313 5.43 -31.71 -9.15
CA PRO A 313 6.70 -32.40 -9.34
C PRO A 313 6.50 -33.62 -10.25
N LEU A 314 7.28 -33.72 -11.34
CA LEU A 314 7.10 -34.77 -12.35
C LEU A 314 7.90 -36.05 -12.07
N ASN A 315 9.02 -35.93 -11.34
CA ASN A 315 9.94 -37.03 -11.04
C ASN A 315 10.10 -37.29 -9.53
N ALA A 316 9.24 -36.71 -8.69
CA ALA A 316 9.15 -37.09 -7.28
C ALA A 316 8.33 -38.37 -7.17
N ARG A 317 8.73 -39.31 -6.31
CA ARG A 317 7.96 -40.55 -6.11
C ARG A 317 6.49 -40.19 -5.74
N PRO A 318 5.47 -40.81 -6.37
CA PRO A 318 4.06 -40.42 -6.20
C PRO A 318 3.56 -40.45 -4.75
N ASP A 319 4.13 -41.31 -3.91
CA ASP A 319 3.87 -41.42 -2.47
C ASP A 319 4.27 -40.17 -1.67
N ARG A 320 5.12 -39.29 -2.24
CA ARG A 320 5.52 -38.00 -1.66
C ARG A 320 4.79 -36.80 -2.25
N VAL A 321 4.04 -36.98 -3.35
CA VAL A 321 3.22 -35.92 -3.94
C VAL A 321 1.89 -35.86 -3.18
N LYS A 322 1.93 -35.49 -1.91
CA LYS A 322 0.72 -34.96 -1.28
C LYS A 322 0.46 -33.62 -1.94
N ALA A 323 -0.65 -33.52 -2.69
CA ALA A 323 -1.22 -32.22 -2.99
C ALA A 323 -1.24 -31.45 -1.67
N ILE A 324 -0.60 -30.28 -1.63
CA ILE A 324 -0.78 -29.34 -0.51
C ILE A 324 -2.21 -28.86 -0.69
N ALA A 325 -3.15 -29.69 -0.23
CA ALA A 325 -4.57 -29.46 -0.36
C ALA A 325 -4.87 -28.12 0.30
N ASP A 326 -5.75 -27.39 -0.36
CA ASP A 326 -6.27 -26.11 0.05
C ASP A 326 -6.89 -26.27 1.46
N GLN A 327 -6.09 -26.09 2.50
CA GLN A 327 -6.59 -25.85 3.86
C GLN A 327 -7.07 -24.39 3.93
N SER A 328 -7.91 -24.04 2.97
CA SER A 328 -8.65 -22.80 2.88
C SER A 328 -9.87 -22.97 3.79
N THR A 329 -9.71 -22.65 5.07
CA THR A 329 -10.77 -22.14 5.98
C THR A 329 -10.22 -21.98 7.39
N THR A 330 -9.10 -21.27 7.58
CA THR A 330 -9.01 -20.53 8.85
C THR A 330 -9.92 -19.34 8.71
N SER A 331 -11.07 -19.42 9.39
CA SER A 331 -11.81 -18.24 9.84
C SER A 331 -10.80 -17.16 10.19
N ILE A 332 -10.85 -16.03 9.48
CA ILE A 332 -10.23 -14.79 9.95
C ILE A 332 -10.76 -14.65 11.37
N ALA A 333 -9.90 -14.77 12.39
CA ALA A 333 -10.35 -14.41 13.72
C ALA A 333 -10.76 -12.94 13.58
N PRO A 334 -12.05 -12.59 13.73
CA PRO A 334 -12.37 -11.19 13.92
C PRO A 334 -11.50 -10.77 15.09
N CYS A 335 -10.78 -9.66 14.94
CA CYS A 335 -9.98 -9.14 16.04
C CYS A 335 -10.81 -9.24 17.30
N ASP A 336 -10.22 -9.86 18.34
CA ASP A 336 -10.92 -10.12 19.58
C ASP A 336 -11.65 -8.84 19.95
N THR A 337 -12.98 -8.91 19.90
CA THR A 337 -13.90 -7.76 19.77
C THR A 337 -13.86 -6.84 20.98
N THR A 338 -13.09 -7.21 22.00
CA THR A 338 -13.06 -6.61 23.32
C THR A 338 -11.82 -5.76 23.57
N SER A 339 -10.76 -5.87 22.75
CA SER A 339 -9.41 -5.38 23.14
C SER A 339 -8.64 -4.59 22.09
N ALA A 340 -9.20 -4.39 20.88
CA ALA A 340 -8.48 -3.77 19.77
C ALA A 340 -9.25 -2.59 19.17
N LEU A 341 -8.55 -1.46 19.04
CA LEU A 341 -9.01 -0.30 18.28
C LEU A 341 -9.18 -0.71 16.81
N ARG A 342 -10.38 -0.51 16.26
CA ARG A 342 -10.64 -0.79 14.85
C ARG A 342 -10.36 0.45 14.02
N PHE A 343 -9.21 0.47 13.37
CA PHE A 343 -8.95 1.41 12.28
C PHE A 343 -9.36 0.77 10.96
N ALA A 344 -10.63 0.93 10.57
CA ALA A 344 -11.09 0.52 9.24
C ALA A 344 -10.71 -0.93 8.81
N GLY A 345 -10.57 -1.83 9.79
CA GLY A 345 -10.19 -3.23 9.60
C GLY A 345 -8.76 -3.61 10.03
N VAL A 346 -7.91 -2.65 10.36
CA VAL A 346 -6.61 -2.87 11.03
C VAL A 346 -6.84 -2.82 12.53
N CYS A 347 -6.35 -3.83 13.23
CA CYS A 347 -6.53 -3.96 14.67
C CYS A 347 -5.30 -3.40 15.35
N TRP A 348 -5.49 -2.24 15.95
CA TRP A 348 -4.48 -1.61 16.78
C TRP A 348 -4.58 -2.24 18.16
N PRO A 349 -3.55 -2.96 18.64
CA PRO A 349 -3.48 -3.44 20.01
C PRO A 349 -3.12 -2.27 20.94
N MET A 350 -3.93 -1.22 20.92
CA MET A 350 -3.76 -0.14 21.85
C MET A 350 -4.38 -0.56 23.18
N ALA A 351 -3.60 -0.44 24.25
CA ALA A 351 -4.05 -0.67 25.62
C ALA A 351 -5.13 0.33 26.11
N MET A 352 -5.75 1.10 25.22
CA MET A 352 -6.83 2.03 25.53
C MET A 352 -8.02 1.34 26.18
N ASP A 353 -8.19 0.04 25.97
CA ASP A 353 -9.25 -0.73 26.62
C ASP A 353 -8.96 -1.04 28.09
N ARG A 354 -7.71 -0.91 28.57
CA ARG A 354 -7.45 -0.92 30.03
C ARG A 354 -8.18 0.22 30.75
N ILE A 355 -8.63 1.22 30.00
CA ILE A 355 -9.45 2.33 30.47
C ILE A 355 -10.94 1.94 30.44
N HIS A 356 -11.31 0.94 31.24
CA HIS A 356 -12.71 0.61 31.51
C HIS A 356 -13.17 1.25 32.82
N ASN A 357 -14.46 1.57 32.93
CA ASN A 357 -15.09 2.09 34.15
C ASN A 357 -14.51 3.41 34.69
N ILE A 358 -14.40 4.43 33.84
CA ILE A 358 -14.06 5.80 34.28
C ILE A 358 -15.20 6.40 35.13
N GLY A 359 -16.42 5.85 35.07
CA GLY A 359 -17.62 6.41 35.69
C GLY A 359 -17.98 7.75 35.05
N GLY A 360 -18.78 8.58 35.74
CA GLY A 360 -19.13 9.94 35.30
C GLY A 360 -17.99 10.97 35.45
N LYS A 361 -16.76 10.57 35.13
CA LYS A 361 -15.54 11.37 35.21
C LYS A 361 -14.89 11.49 33.83
N ALA A 362 -13.94 12.42 33.71
CA ALA A 362 -12.99 12.47 32.61
C ALA A 362 -11.57 12.53 33.17
N ILE A 363 -10.72 11.60 32.73
CA ILE A 363 -9.35 11.44 33.21
C ILE A 363 -8.33 11.77 32.13
N ALA A 364 -7.17 12.26 32.57
CA ALA A 364 -5.98 12.43 31.75
C ALA A 364 -4.78 11.72 32.38
N PHE A 365 -3.97 11.05 31.57
CA PHE A 365 -2.75 10.36 31.99
C PHE A 365 -1.79 10.18 30.81
N MET A 366 -0.53 9.84 31.10
CA MET A 366 0.49 9.49 30.10
C MET A 366 0.68 7.97 30.10
N ASP A 367 0.68 7.32 28.95
CA ASP A 367 0.91 5.86 28.83
C ASP A 367 1.51 5.48 27.48
N ASP A 368 2.37 4.46 27.47
CA ASP A 368 2.96 3.89 26.25
C ASP A 368 1.98 2.85 25.67
N VAL A 369 0.93 3.37 25.06
CA VAL A 369 -0.19 2.57 24.53
C VAL A 369 0.20 1.76 23.29
N THR A 370 1.29 2.10 22.62
CA THR A 370 1.84 1.43 21.43
C THR A 370 3.01 0.49 21.75
N GLN A 371 3.56 0.55 22.97
CA GLN A 371 4.75 -0.19 23.40
C GLN A 371 6.00 0.11 22.55
N ASP A 372 6.10 1.35 22.06
CA ASP A 372 7.23 1.84 21.26
C ASP A 372 8.25 2.62 22.09
N GLY A 373 8.02 2.77 23.40
CA GLY A 373 8.86 3.52 24.32
C GLY A 373 8.47 4.99 24.48
N GLU A 374 7.52 5.51 23.68
CA GLU A 374 7.10 6.90 23.73
C GLU A 374 5.72 7.03 24.39
N PRO A 375 5.59 7.77 25.51
CA PRO A 375 4.32 7.89 26.21
C PRO A 375 3.37 8.84 25.45
N TRP A 376 2.13 8.39 25.27
CA TRP A 376 1.04 9.18 24.69
C TRP A 376 0.27 9.90 25.78
N LEU A 377 -0.18 11.11 25.48
CA LEU A 377 -1.17 11.82 26.28
C LEU A 377 -2.55 11.27 25.98
N ILE A 378 -3.19 10.69 26.99
CA ILE A 378 -4.53 10.12 26.90
C ILE A 378 -5.52 10.98 27.67
N LEU A 379 -6.61 11.39 27.02
CA LEU A 379 -7.80 11.97 27.65
C LEU A 379 -8.98 11.02 27.41
N ALA A 380 -9.69 10.62 28.45
CA ALA A 380 -10.78 9.67 28.32
C ALA A 380 -11.94 9.96 29.28
N ASN A 381 -13.16 9.68 28.85
CA ASN A 381 -14.38 9.69 29.67
C ASN A 381 -15.26 8.47 29.33
N ALA A 382 -16.47 8.38 29.88
CA ALA A 382 -17.37 7.25 29.62
C ALA A 382 -17.84 7.12 28.15
N ALA A 383 -17.80 8.20 27.37
CA ALA A 383 -18.33 8.28 26.01
C ALA A 383 -17.24 8.24 24.92
N ALA A 384 -16.03 8.74 25.20
CA ALA A 384 -14.97 8.87 24.22
C ALA A 384 -13.57 8.81 24.81
N LYS A 385 -12.60 8.49 23.95
CA LYS A 385 -11.16 8.45 24.26
C LYS A 385 -10.38 9.22 23.19
N LEU A 386 -9.39 10.00 23.61
CA LEU A 386 -8.49 10.78 22.76
C LEU A 386 -7.05 10.38 23.10
N GLY A 387 -6.30 9.93 22.09
CA GLY A 387 -4.90 9.55 22.22
C GLY A 387 -4.01 10.43 21.36
N ILE A 388 -3.10 11.15 22.01
CA ILE A 388 -2.20 12.14 21.40
C ILE A 388 -0.77 11.70 21.60
N ALA A 389 0.03 11.66 20.53
CA ALA A 389 1.43 11.30 20.57
C ALA A 389 2.29 12.58 20.57
N PRO A 390 2.88 13.02 21.70
CA PRO A 390 3.64 14.26 21.77
C PRO A 390 4.87 14.26 20.85
N ALA A 391 5.59 13.13 20.77
CA ALA A 391 6.74 12.94 19.89
C ALA A 391 6.38 13.04 18.39
N ALA A 392 5.12 12.78 18.03
CA ALA A 392 4.61 12.84 16.66
C ALA A 392 3.99 14.20 16.31
N GLY A 393 4.43 15.31 16.92
CA GLY A 393 3.81 16.62 16.69
C GLY A 393 2.51 16.86 17.47
N ALA A 394 2.33 16.18 18.61
CA ALA A 394 1.07 16.13 19.34
C ALA A 394 -0.14 15.84 18.44
N ARG A 395 0.04 14.98 17.43
CA ARG A 395 -1.05 14.51 16.58
C ARG A 395 -1.94 13.55 17.37
N ALA A 396 -3.24 13.68 17.16
CA ALA A 396 -4.24 12.79 17.73
C ALA A 396 -4.50 11.62 16.77
N PHE A 397 -3.91 10.46 17.03
CA PHE A 397 -4.19 9.28 16.20
C PHE A 397 -5.52 8.63 16.57
N VAL A 398 -5.93 8.77 17.83
CA VAL A 398 -7.18 8.19 18.34
C VAL A 398 -8.13 9.28 18.77
N PHE A 399 -9.33 9.27 18.20
CA PHE A 399 -10.52 9.88 18.78
C PHE A 399 -11.68 8.91 18.63
N GLN A 400 -11.88 8.13 19.68
CA GLN A 400 -12.73 6.94 19.67
C GLN A 400 -14.04 7.20 20.40
N ASN A 401 -15.14 6.67 19.88
CA ASN A 401 -16.40 6.48 20.59
C ASN A 401 -16.86 5.03 20.35
N GLY A 402 -17.02 4.26 21.43
CA GLY A 402 -17.26 2.82 21.32
C GLY A 402 -16.07 2.10 20.68
N GLY A 403 -16.30 1.29 19.65
CA GLY A 403 -15.23 0.57 18.93
C GLY A 403 -14.62 1.35 17.76
N ASP A 404 -15.14 2.54 17.46
CA ASP A 404 -14.86 3.24 16.21
C ASP A 404 -13.98 4.47 16.42
N ASN A 405 -13.07 4.73 15.48
CA ASN A 405 -12.17 5.88 15.49
C ASN A 405 -12.57 6.93 14.44
N ALA A 406 -12.62 8.20 14.85
CA ALA A 406 -12.95 9.33 13.99
C ALA A 406 -11.74 9.84 13.18
N PHE A 407 -10.51 9.60 13.64
CA PHE A 407 -9.31 10.09 12.97
C PHE A 407 -8.69 9.04 12.05
N THR A 408 -8.06 9.51 10.96
CA THR A 408 -7.17 8.66 10.17
C THR A 408 -5.87 8.40 10.93
N THR A 409 -5.09 7.47 10.43
CA THR A 409 -3.73 7.20 10.91
C THR A 409 -2.76 8.36 10.59
N THR A 410 -3.14 9.30 9.72
CA THR A 410 -2.43 10.59 9.55
C THR A 410 -2.47 11.41 10.84
N GLY A 411 -3.54 11.22 11.62
CA GLY A 411 -3.86 11.93 12.84
C GLY A 411 -4.75 13.15 12.61
N GLY A 412 -5.49 13.50 13.66
CA GLY A 412 -6.03 14.83 13.88
C GLY A 412 -4.96 15.77 14.44
N LEU A 413 -5.27 17.06 14.45
CA LEU A 413 -4.49 18.07 15.15
C LEU A 413 -3.03 18.18 14.66
N ARG A 414 -2.78 18.18 13.36
CA ARG A 414 -1.45 18.47 12.82
C ARG A 414 -1.29 19.97 12.59
N ASP A 415 -0.17 20.53 13.02
CA ASP A 415 0.16 21.93 12.71
C ASP A 415 0.80 22.06 11.33
N ASP A 416 0.57 23.23 10.74
CA ASP A 416 1.32 23.78 9.62
C ASP A 416 1.26 25.32 9.72
N VAL A 417 1.89 26.03 8.80
CA VAL A 417 1.81 27.49 8.69
C VAL A 417 1.48 27.91 7.26
N ASP A 418 0.93 29.12 7.11
CA ASP A 418 0.76 29.77 5.81
C ASP A 418 1.51 31.12 5.80
N PRO A 419 2.44 31.36 4.85
CA PRO A 419 2.91 30.42 3.82
C PRO A 419 3.66 29.23 4.39
N ALA A 420 3.47 28.05 3.78
CA ALA A 420 4.14 26.82 4.18
C ALA A 420 5.68 26.95 4.08
N PRO A 421 6.45 26.33 4.99
CA PRO A 421 7.90 26.39 4.93
C PRO A 421 8.43 25.75 3.64
N THR A 422 9.45 26.35 3.04
CA THR A 422 10.08 25.78 1.84
C THR A 422 10.69 24.42 2.19
N PRO A 423 10.44 23.36 1.37
CA PRO A 423 11.11 22.08 1.55
C PRO A 423 12.63 22.24 1.55
N SER A 424 13.33 21.37 2.29
CA SER A 424 14.79 21.35 2.29
C SER A 424 15.30 21.17 0.85
N PRO A 425 16.31 21.95 0.39
CA PRO A 425 16.92 21.72 -0.92
C PRO A 425 17.55 20.34 -1.09
N ARG A 426 17.82 19.62 0.03
CA ARG A 426 18.31 18.24 0.03
C ARG A 426 17.19 17.20 -0.11
N ASP A 427 15.95 17.62 0.02
CA ASP A 427 14.79 16.76 -0.10
C ASP A 427 14.25 16.82 -1.54
N TYR A 428 15.04 16.27 -2.46
CA TYR A 428 14.73 16.25 -3.89
C TYR A 428 13.56 15.34 -4.25
N ILE A 429 13.10 14.49 -3.31
CA ILE A 429 11.94 13.62 -3.50
C ILE A 429 10.64 14.21 -2.95
N SER A 430 10.71 15.29 -2.18
CA SER A 430 9.53 15.96 -1.60
C SER A 430 8.45 16.25 -2.62
N ALA A 431 8.82 16.78 -3.79
CA ALA A 431 7.90 17.09 -4.88
C ALA A 431 7.07 15.89 -5.38
N TYR A 432 7.53 14.67 -5.11
CA TYR A 432 6.89 13.44 -5.59
C TYR A 432 6.29 12.58 -4.48
N THR A 433 6.76 12.76 -3.25
CA THR A 433 6.41 11.88 -2.12
C THR A 433 5.55 12.61 -1.09
N HIS A 434 5.77 13.91 -0.88
CA HIS A 434 5.09 14.64 0.16
C HIS A 434 3.68 15.01 -0.28
N GLN A 435 2.69 14.49 0.43
CA GLN A 435 1.29 14.93 0.29
C GLN A 435 1.02 16.17 1.16
N PHE A 436 2.04 16.61 1.89
CA PHE A 436 1.95 17.54 3.00
C PHE A 436 3.24 18.34 3.17
N PRO A 437 3.17 19.62 3.57
CA PRO A 437 4.38 20.35 3.94
C PRO A 437 5.11 19.68 5.10
N ALA A 438 6.42 19.50 4.96
CA ALA A 438 7.24 18.78 5.93
C ALA A 438 7.75 19.66 7.08
N GLY A 439 7.69 20.99 6.96
CA GLY A 439 8.43 21.91 7.84
C GLY A 439 8.03 21.89 9.33
N THR A 440 6.78 21.57 9.64
CA THR A 440 6.24 21.44 11.01
C THR A 440 6.02 19.98 11.44
N PHE A 441 6.35 19.03 10.56
CA PHE A 441 6.06 17.61 10.77
C PHE A 441 6.88 17.02 11.93
N ASN A 442 6.25 16.23 12.80
CA ASN A 442 6.89 15.48 13.89
C ASN A 442 7.75 16.29 14.88
N ARG A 443 7.44 17.58 15.07
CA ARG A 443 8.13 18.38 16.09
C ARG A 443 7.62 18.01 17.49
N PRO A 444 8.48 17.54 18.41
CA PRO A 444 8.01 17.00 19.68
C PRO A 444 7.43 18.12 20.55
N TYR A 445 6.28 17.82 21.15
CA TYR A 445 5.61 18.69 22.11
C TYR A 445 5.97 18.33 23.55
N ASP A 446 6.14 19.34 24.42
CA ASP A 446 6.07 19.16 25.88
C ASP A 446 4.60 19.24 26.29
N CYS A 447 4.04 18.11 26.75
CA CYS A 447 2.66 18.00 27.20
C CYS A 447 2.57 17.80 28.71
N ARG A 448 1.67 18.53 29.37
CA ARG A 448 1.43 18.46 30.81
C ARG A 448 -0.06 18.34 31.12
N ILE A 449 -0.39 17.39 32.00
CA ILE A 449 -1.74 17.22 32.50
C ILE A 449 -2.02 18.30 33.54
N LEU A 450 -3.09 19.05 33.33
CA LEU A 450 -3.55 20.10 34.23
C LEU A 450 -4.67 19.61 35.15
N ASN A 451 -5.53 18.70 34.67
CA ASN A 451 -6.63 18.14 35.44
C ASN A 451 -6.97 16.71 35.02
N SER A 452 -7.37 15.89 35.98
CA SER A 452 -7.85 14.51 35.79
C SER A 452 -8.87 14.19 36.89
N GLY A 453 -10.09 13.84 36.51
CA GLY A 453 -11.20 13.55 37.42
C GLY A 453 -12.51 14.20 36.97
N ASN A 454 -12.79 15.42 37.45
CA ASN A 454 -14.03 16.13 37.11
C ASN A 454 -14.04 16.66 35.67
N ARG A 455 -12.86 16.80 35.07
CA ARG A 455 -12.60 17.03 33.65
C ARG A 455 -11.19 16.55 33.34
N ALA A 456 -10.92 16.17 32.10
CA ALA A 456 -9.58 15.86 31.65
C ALA A 456 -9.04 17.09 30.91
N GLU A 457 -7.92 17.64 31.38
CA GLU A 457 -7.33 18.85 30.82
C GLU A 457 -5.82 18.71 30.70
N ALA A 458 -5.28 19.10 29.56
CA ALA A 458 -3.85 19.07 29.30
C ALA A 458 -3.43 20.25 28.44
N THR A 459 -2.17 20.69 28.60
CA THR A 459 -1.55 21.68 27.74
C THR A 459 -0.37 21.04 27.01
N CYS A 460 -0.13 21.46 25.77
CA CYS A 460 1.00 21.02 24.96
C CYS A 460 1.61 22.23 24.26
N ALA A 461 2.94 22.38 24.28
CA ALA A 461 3.63 23.38 23.46
C ALA A 461 4.90 22.85 22.78
N TYR A 462 5.26 23.43 21.64
CA TYR A 462 6.61 23.33 21.07
C TYR A 462 7.03 24.63 20.41
N SER A 463 8.34 24.86 20.36
CA SER A 463 8.94 25.97 19.63
C SER A 463 9.65 25.46 18.38
N ALA A 464 9.50 26.18 17.26
CA ALA A 464 10.29 26.01 16.04
C ALA A 464 11.16 27.26 15.83
N PRO A 465 12.39 27.30 16.40
CA PRO A 465 13.24 28.48 16.33
C PRO A 465 13.64 28.84 14.88
N ASP A 466 13.79 27.86 14.02
CA ASP A 466 14.09 28.01 12.59
C ASP A 466 12.98 28.72 11.83
N LEU A 467 11.72 28.55 12.26
CA LEU A 467 10.55 29.25 11.73
C LEU A 467 10.19 30.50 12.55
N LYS A 468 10.85 30.73 13.70
CA LYS A 468 10.56 31.80 14.67
C LYS A 468 9.10 31.79 15.15
N ILE A 469 8.58 30.59 15.41
CA ILE A 469 7.22 30.38 15.88
C ILE A 469 7.16 29.44 17.09
N THR A 470 6.05 29.47 17.82
CA THR A 470 5.73 28.52 18.89
C THR A 470 4.25 28.16 18.81
N PHE A 471 3.93 26.88 18.83
CA PHE A 471 2.55 26.41 18.90
C PHE A 471 2.21 26.02 20.33
N GLU A 472 1.00 26.38 20.75
CA GLU A 472 0.45 26.05 22.06
C GLU A 472 -0.97 25.51 21.92
N ARG A 473 -1.31 24.55 22.77
CA ARG A 473 -2.59 23.85 22.76
C ARG A 473 -3.07 23.61 24.18
N ASN A 474 -4.36 23.82 24.42
CA ASN A 474 -5.06 23.36 25.61
C ASN A 474 -6.19 22.43 25.17
N LEU A 475 -6.13 21.21 25.66
CA LEU A 475 -7.06 20.13 25.37
C LEU A 475 -7.98 19.96 26.57
N LEU A 476 -9.28 19.85 26.31
CA LEU A 476 -10.29 19.69 27.34
C LEU A 476 -11.30 18.63 26.92
N MET A 477 -11.53 17.66 27.78
CA MET A 477 -12.60 16.67 27.65
C MET A 477 -13.45 16.69 28.91
N GLN A 478 -14.75 16.93 28.72
CA GLN A 478 -15.74 16.92 29.80
C GLN A 478 -16.19 15.50 30.10
N PRO A 479 -16.72 15.19 31.31
CA PRO A 479 -17.34 13.90 31.59
C PRO A 479 -18.51 13.62 30.63
N ASP A 480 -18.70 12.35 30.28
CA ASP A 480 -19.87 11.83 29.54
C ASP A 480 -20.17 12.49 28.18
N GLN A 481 -19.23 13.24 27.62
CA GLN A 481 -19.37 13.88 26.32
C GLN A 481 -18.55 13.15 25.26
N PRO A 482 -19.14 12.76 24.12
CA PRO A 482 -18.38 12.17 23.01
C PRO A 482 -17.67 13.24 22.18
N ALA A 483 -17.02 14.20 22.85
CA ALA A 483 -16.43 15.39 22.29
C ALA A 483 -15.25 15.89 23.13
N PHE A 484 -14.34 16.62 22.49
CA PHE A 484 -13.28 17.37 23.16
C PHE A 484 -13.14 18.75 22.53
N SER A 485 -12.65 19.70 23.32
CA SER A 485 -12.32 21.05 22.86
C SER A 485 -10.80 21.21 22.81
N LEU A 486 -10.35 21.92 21.80
CA LEU A 486 -8.98 22.34 21.57
C LEU A 486 -8.97 23.87 21.51
N ARG A 487 -8.21 24.48 22.42
CA ARG A 487 -7.87 25.89 22.31
C ARG A 487 -6.43 25.99 21.86
N LEU A 488 -6.17 26.65 20.75
CA LEU A 488 -4.85 26.67 20.12
C LEU A 488 -4.37 28.09 19.83
N ARG A 489 -3.05 28.27 19.82
CA ARG A 489 -2.39 29.53 19.52
C ARG A 489 -1.07 29.29 18.81
N LEU A 490 -0.84 30.05 17.75
CA LEU A 490 0.47 30.19 17.12
C LEU A 490 1.07 31.52 17.56
N LEU A 491 2.20 31.49 18.25
CA LEU A 491 3.02 32.67 18.49
C LEU A 491 3.98 32.85 17.32
N SER A 492 3.99 34.03 16.71
CA SER A 492 4.86 34.35 15.58
C SER A 492 5.36 35.79 15.69
N ALA A 493 6.65 35.98 15.42
CA ALA A 493 7.24 37.31 15.28
C ALA A 493 6.79 38.02 13.99
N SER A 494 6.34 37.26 12.98
CA SER A 494 5.81 37.83 11.74
C SER A 494 4.28 37.87 11.77
N PRO A 495 3.66 39.05 11.56
CA PRO A 495 2.21 39.18 11.48
C PRO A 495 1.63 38.57 10.19
N SER A 496 2.45 38.25 9.20
CA SER A 496 2.01 37.63 7.94
C SER A 496 1.84 36.13 8.04
N VAL A 497 2.37 35.50 9.09
CA VAL A 497 2.29 34.04 9.26
C VAL A 497 0.97 33.71 9.92
N ARG A 498 0.22 32.80 9.29
CA ARG A 498 -0.98 32.20 9.85
C ARG A 498 -0.66 30.80 10.34
N GLY A 499 -1.36 30.38 11.39
CA GLY A 499 -1.35 29.00 11.81
C GLY A 499 -2.30 28.19 10.96
N VAL A 500 -1.96 26.93 10.73
CA VAL A 500 -2.80 25.98 10.02
C VAL A 500 -3.00 24.75 10.90
N LEU A 501 -4.24 24.32 11.08
CA LEU A 501 -4.60 23.06 11.73
C LEU A 501 -5.15 22.10 10.68
N LEU A 502 -4.51 20.95 10.51
CA LEU A 502 -4.91 19.88 9.62
C LEU A 502 -5.43 18.69 10.44
N SER A 503 -6.61 18.18 10.13
CA SER A 503 -7.15 16.99 10.78
C SER A 503 -7.69 16.00 9.76
N GLY A 504 -7.15 14.78 9.76
CA GLY A 504 -7.65 13.68 8.95
C GLY A 504 -8.85 13.01 9.64
N LEU A 505 -10.03 13.12 9.05
CA LEU A 505 -11.25 12.46 9.49
C LEU A 505 -11.44 11.17 8.69
N ALA A 506 -11.48 10.04 9.36
CA ALA A 506 -11.72 8.75 8.72
C ALA A 506 -13.17 8.63 8.29
N ILE A 507 -13.41 8.04 7.11
CA ILE A 507 -14.75 7.75 6.64
C ILE A 507 -14.88 6.27 6.35
N SER A 508 -15.92 5.63 6.89
CA SER A 508 -16.28 4.26 6.55
C SER A 508 -15.21 3.23 6.92
N GLN A 509 -15.45 2.56 8.07
CA GLN A 509 -14.89 1.22 8.31
C GLN A 509 -15.54 0.14 7.42
N SER A 510 -16.64 0.47 6.75
CA SER A 510 -17.40 -0.48 5.96
C SER A 510 -16.61 -0.94 4.75
N ARG A 511 -16.64 -2.26 4.57
CA ARG A 511 -15.92 -2.99 3.54
C ARG A 511 -16.44 -2.77 2.11
N SER A 512 -17.47 -1.94 1.92
CA SER A 512 -18.08 -1.71 0.61
C SER A 512 -18.41 -0.22 0.37
N VAL A 513 -17.90 0.33 -0.73
CA VAL A 513 -18.12 1.70 -1.25
C VAL A 513 -19.57 1.91 -1.76
N ARG A 514 -20.51 1.01 -1.44
CA ARG A 514 -21.85 1.02 -2.03
C ARG A 514 -22.71 2.20 -1.54
N GLN A 515 -22.37 2.83 -0.42
CA GLN A 515 -23.03 4.02 0.09
C GLN A 515 -21.98 5.05 0.50
N PRO A 516 -21.74 6.10 -0.32
CA PRO A 516 -20.80 7.14 0.06
C PRO A 516 -21.31 7.90 1.29
N PRO A 517 -20.40 8.42 2.13
CA PRO A 517 -20.74 9.26 3.27
C PRO A 517 -21.34 10.60 2.81
N TYR A 518 -21.76 11.40 3.78
CA TYR A 518 -22.26 12.75 3.54
C TYR A 518 -21.37 13.78 4.22
N VAL A 519 -21.11 14.88 3.52
CA VAL A 519 -20.51 16.09 4.10
C VAL A 519 -21.65 17.05 4.42
N ILE A 520 -21.72 17.45 5.68
CA ILE A 520 -22.72 18.36 6.23
C ILE A 520 -21.98 19.63 6.65
N ALA A 521 -22.06 20.67 5.83
CA ALA A 521 -21.48 21.98 6.09
C ALA A 521 -22.59 23.04 5.92
N ASP A 522 -22.48 23.95 4.95
CA ASP A 522 -23.51 24.94 4.63
C ASP A 522 -24.72 24.36 3.89
N GLY A 523 -24.51 23.17 3.33
CA GLY A 523 -25.55 22.26 2.86
C GLY A 523 -25.15 20.83 3.17
N THR A 524 -25.97 19.88 2.74
CA THR A 524 -25.62 18.45 2.77
C THR A 524 -25.28 18.00 1.36
N ALA A 525 -24.03 17.62 1.15
CA ALA A 525 -23.56 17.07 -0.11
C ALA A 525 -23.23 15.59 0.06
N ARG A 526 -23.39 14.82 -1.02
CA ARG A 526 -22.77 13.50 -1.09
C ARG A 526 -21.29 13.69 -1.30
N TYR A 527 -20.53 12.85 -0.63
CA TYR A 527 -19.10 12.81 -0.74
C TYR A 527 -18.63 12.39 -2.14
N ALA A 528 -17.65 13.13 -2.66
CA ALA A 528 -17.02 13.02 -3.95
C ALA A 528 -15.49 13.08 -3.78
N ALA A 529 -14.84 11.92 -3.77
CA ALA A 529 -13.39 11.81 -3.68
C ALA A 529 -12.67 12.71 -4.71
N GLY A 530 -11.67 13.45 -4.25
CA GLY A 530 -10.92 14.46 -5.02
C GLY A 530 -11.50 15.88 -4.94
N ALA A 531 -12.71 16.07 -4.41
CA ALA A 531 -13.31 17.38 -4.25
C ALA A 531 -12.62 18.20 -3.14
N THR A 532 -12.56 19.52 -3.34
CA THR A 532 -12.23 20.49 -2.29
C THR A 532 -13.42 21.37 -2.04
N VAL A 533 -13.91 21.39 -0.81
CA VAL A 533 -15.09 22.16 -0.40
C VAL A 533 -14.64 23.26 0.54
N VAL A 534 -14.99 24.51 0.23
CA VAL A 534 -14.81 25.64 1.14
C VAL A 534 -16.00 25.71 2.08
N VAL A 535 -15.74 25.79 3.38
CA VAL A 535 -16.78 25.89 4.41
C VAL A 535 -16.95 27.35 4.82
N GLN A 536 -18.15 27.90 4.65
CA GLN A 536 -18.50 29.27 5.03
C GLN A 536 -19.08 29.36 6.46
N GLY A 537 -19.64 28.26 6.96
CA GLY A 537 -20.21 28.17 8.31
C GLY A 537 -19.16 27.99 9.42
N SER A 538 -19.66 27.74 10.63
CA SER A 538 -18.89 27.53 11.86
C SER A 538 -18.86 26.07 12.34
N ALA A 539 -19.39 25.15 11.53
CA ALA A 539 -19.39 23.73 11.84
C ALA A 539 -19.48 22.88 10.57
N LEU A 540 -18.91 21.68 10.70
CA LEU A 540 -18.81 20.62 9.71
C LEU A 540 -19.17 19.29 10.39
N GLY A 541 -19.86 18.40 9.68
CA GLY A 541 -19.97 17.00 10.03
C GLY A 541 -19.78 16.07 8.85
N MET A 542 -19.18 14.91 9.12
CA MET A 542 -18.98 13.82 8.19
C MET A 542 -19.74 12.61 8.68
N TYR A 543 -20.82 12.28 7.99
CA TYR A 543 -21.73 11.21 8.38
C TYR A 543 -21.47 9.94 7.58
N ASP A 544 -21.20 8.85 8.29
CA ASP A 544 -21.08 7.50 7.77
C ASP A 544 -22.42 6.76 7.91
N PRO A 545 -23.14 6.48 6.80
CA PRO A 545 -24.43 5.80 6.86
C PRO A 545 -24.35 4.33 7.27
N LEU A 546 -23.18 3.70 7.21
CA LEU A 546 -23.01 2.28 7.51
C LEU A 546 -22.62 2.06 8.97
N ALA A 547 -21.79 2.94 9.52
CA ALA A 547 -21.47 2.92 10.95
C ALA A 547 -22.56 3.62 11.79
N HIS A 548 -23.45 4.40 11.19
CA HIS A 548 -24.38 5.27 11.91
C HIS A 548 -23.65 6.26 12.84
N MET A 549 -22.52 6.78 12.36
CA MET A 549 -21.64 7.69 13.11
C MET A 549 -21.47 9.01 12.38
N VAL A 550 -21.34 10.11 13.11
CA VAL A 550 -20.97 11.43 12.57
C VAL A 550 -19.78 12.01 13.33
N ALA A 551 -18.69 12.28 12.60
CA ALA A 551 -17.56 13.07 13.10
C ALA A 551 -17.81 14.55 12.82
N THR A 552 -17.68 15.41 13.81
CA THR A 552 -17.96 16.85 13.68
C THR A 552 -16.75 17.68 14.07
N VAL A 553 -16.59 18.82 13.42
CA VAL A 553 -15.68 19.88 13.84
C VAL A 553 -16.43 21.20 13.86
N SER A 554 -16.26 22.01 14.90
CA SER A 554 -16.89 23.33 15.01
C SER A 554 -15.95 24.36 15.64
N TRP A 555 -16.19 25.64 15.36
CA TRP A 555 -15.38 26.77 15.83
C TRP A 555 -16.27 28.01 16.03
N PRO A 556 -15.84 29.02 16.80
CA PRO A 556 -16.55 30.29 16.89
C PRO A 556 -16.59 31.01 15.54
N PHE A 557 -17.74 31.60 15.22
CA PHE A 557 -17.89 32.39 13.99
C PHE A 557 -16.95 33.61 13.99
N ALA A 558 -16.69 34.17 15.17
CA ALA A 558 -15.78 35.31 15.36
C ALA A 558 -14.33 34.98 15.01
N ASP A 559 -13.93 33.71 15.11
CA ASP A 559 -12.58 33.25 14.82
C ASP A 559 -12.35 33.03 13.32
N LYS A 560 -13.30 33.46 12.46
CA LYS A 560 -13.39 33.23 11.00
C LYS A 560 -12.12 32.61 10.41
N LEU A 561 -12.14 31.28 10.38
CA LEU A 561 -11.06 30.45 9.87
C LEU A 561 -11.31 30.22 8.38
N ASP A 562 -10.31 30.47 7.53
CA ASP A 562 -10.40 29.99 6.15
C ASP A 562 -10.33 28.45 6.21
N THR A 563 -11.49 27.82 5.99
CA THR A 563 -11.69 26.40 6.23
C THR A 563 -11.98 25.67 4.94
N THR A 564 -11.19 24.64 4.65
CA THR A 564 -11.42 23.75 3.51
C THR A 564 -11.47 22.29 3.93
N ILE A 565 -12.23 21.51 3.17
CA ILE A 565 -12.29 20.07 3.30
C ILE A 565 -11.81 19.49 1.99
N GLN A 566 -10.79 18.66 2.05
CA GLN A 566 -10.34 17.88 0.91
C GLN A 566 -10.82 16.44 1.08
N GLU A 567 -11.74 16.02 0.22
CA GLU A 567 -12.32 14.69 0.21
C GLU A 567 -11.37 13.72 -0.49
N LYS A 568 -10.96 12.64 0.18
CA LYS A 568 -10.08 11.57 -0.34
C LYS A 568 -10.87 10.30 -0.63
N ALA A 569 -10.22 9.18 -0.91
CA ALA A 569 -10.93 7.95 -1.25
C ALA A 569 -11.80 7.42 -0.08
N ASP A 570 -11.30 7.52 1.15
CA ASP A 570 -11.85 6.91 2.37
C ASP A 570 -11.65 7.79 3.62
N SER A 571 -11.34 9.07 3.44
CA SER A 571 -11.09 10.03 4.51
C SER A 571 -11.29 11.46 4.02
N ALA A 572 -11.45 12.45 4.89
CA ALA A 572 -11.25 13.83 4.48
C ALA A 572 -10.21 14.52 5.33
N ILE A 573 -9.57 15.52 4.73
CA ILE A 573 -8.64 16.40 5.42
C ILE A 573 -9.33 17.72 5.63
N VAL A 574 -9.53 18.08 6.89
CA VAL A 574 -10.04 19.39 7.27
C VAL A 574 -8.85 20.29 7.53
N ARG A 575 -8.80 21.42 6.82
CA ARG A 575 -7.77 22.45 6.95
C ARG A 575 -8.39 23.72 7.50
N PHE A 576 -7.83 24.21 8.60
CA PHE A 576 -8.21 25.48 9.24
C PHE A 576 -7.03 26.44 9.21
N GLU A 577 -7.19 27.63 8.63
CA GLU A 577 -6.25 28.74 8.84
C GLU A 577 -6.73 29.65 9.96
N TYR A 578 -5.83 30.02 10.87
CA TYR A 578 -6.11 30.92 11.99
C TYR A 578 -5.02 32.00 12.14
N ALA A 579 -5.43 33.14 12.70
CA ALA A 579 -4.51 34.25 12.94
C ALA A 579 -3.47 33.92 14.02
N ALA A 580 -2.22 34.32 13.80
CA ALA A 580 -1.19 34.24 14.84
C ALA A 580 -1.46 35.20 16.01
N ASN A 581 -0.83 34.93 17.14
CA ASN A 581 -0.83 35.70 18.38
C ASN A 581 -2.20 35.88 19.05
N ALA A 582 -3.19 35.06 18.66
CA ALA A 582 -4.50 34.97 19.28
C ALA A 582 -4.84 33.51 19.64
N TRP A 583 -5.71 33.34 20.63
CA TRP A 583 -6.27 32.03 20.97
C TRP A 583 -7.51 31.78 20.11
N HIS A 584 -7.62 30.57 19.57
CA HIS A 584 -8.76 30.12 18.78
C HIS A 584 -9.32 28.84 19.39
N ASP A 585 -10.64 28.71 19.37
CA ASP A 585 -11.34 27.55 19.93
C ASP A 585 -11.87 26.64 18.81
N VAL A 586 -11.57 25.36 18.88
CA VAL A 586 -12.06 24.32 17.96
C VAL A 586 -12.59 23.16 18.78
N SER A 587 -13.75 22.63 18.44
CA SER A 587 -14.33 21.46 19.10
C SER A 587 -14.51 20.32 18.12
N PHE A 588 -14.15 19.12 18.56
CA PHE A 588 -14.30 17.88 17.81
C PHE A 588 -15.32 16.99 18.54
N GLY A 589 -16.19 16.33 17.77
CA GLY A 589 -17.20 15.43 18.32
C GLY A 589 -17.34 14.18 17.45
N TYR A 590 -17.74 13.07 18.06
CA TYR A 590 -17.97 11.82 17.32
C TYR A 590 -19.17 11.07 17.89
N TYR A 591 -20.29 11.10 17.17
CA TYR A 591 -21.59 10.73 17.72
C TYR A 591 -22.22 9.56 16.99
N ALA A 592 -22.79 8.61 17.73
CA ALA A 592 -23.76 7.66 17.20
C ALA A 592 -25.08 8.36 16.89
N VAL A 593 -25.65 8.09 15.71
CA VAL A 593 -26.84 8.76 15.19
C VAL A 593 -27.76 7.79 14.48
N ALA A 594 -29.07 7.95 14.67
CA ALA A 594 -30.06 7.08 14.02
C ALA A 594 -30.10 7.18 12.47
N GLY A 595 -29.52 8.24 11.90
CA GLY A 595 -29.54 8.47 10.46
C GLY A 595 -29.05 9.87 10.06
N LEU A 596 -29.05 10.15 8.76
CA LEU A 596 -28.59 11.42 8.20
C LEU A 596 -29.31 12.65 8.81
N ALA A 597 -30.63 12.57 9.01
CA ALA A 597 -31.38 13.69 9.60
C ALA A 597 -30.96 13.99 11.05
N ALA A 598 -30.58 12.96 11.82
CA ALA A 598 -30.04 13.15 13.17
C ALA A 598 -28.64 13.76 13.11
N ALA A 599 -27.79 13.29 12.19
CA ALA A 599 -26.47 13.89 11.95
C ALA A 599 -26.57 15.38 11.59
N GLN A 600 -27.50 15.75 10.69
CA GLN A 600 -27.75 17.14 10.32
C GLN A 600 -28.16 17.99 11.53
N ARG A 601 -29.04 17.49 12.40
CA ARG A 601 -29.42 18.21 13.62
C ARG A 601 -28.25 18.44 14.56
N ILE A 602 -27.37 17.46 14.74
CA ILE A 602 -26.15 17.62 15.55
C ILE A 602 -25.30 18.75 14.97
N VAL A 603 -24.96 18.69 13.68
CA VAL A 603 -24.11 19.72 13.03
C VAL A 603 -24.75 21.10 13.11
N GLN A 604 -26.06 21.21 12.91
CA GLN A 604 -26.77 22.50 13.01
C GLN A 604 -26.78 23.05 14.45
N SER A 605 -26.92 22.19 15.46
CA SER A 605 -26.86 22.63 16.86
C SER A 605 -25.50 23.24 17.23
N LEU A 606 -24.42 22.74 16.63
CA LEU A 606 -23.07 23.26 16.83
C LEU A 606 -22.89 24.65 16.21
N LYS A 607 -23.61 24.98 15.14
CA LYS A 607 -23.62 26.33 14.56
C LYS A 607 -24.33 27.34 15.46
N GLY A 608 -25.44 26.93 16.08
CA GLY A 608 -26.30 27.80 16.90
C GLY A 608 -25.74 28.11 18.30
N ALA A 609 -24.97 27.20 18.90
CA ALA A 609 -24.37 27.42 20.23
C ALA A 609 -23.34 28.57 20.25
N GLN A 610 -22.77 28.92 19.09
CA GLN A 610 -21.69 29.89 18.95
C GLN A 610 -22.18 31.34 18.76
N SER A 611 -23.44 31.56 18.34
CA SER A 611 -23.99 32.91 18.11
C SER A 611 -24.58 33.56 19.39
N GLY A 612 -24.87 32.78 20.43
CA GLY A 612 -25.48 33.27 21.67
C GLY A 612 -24.50 33.84 22.71
N GLY A 613 -23.18 33.70 22.52
CA GLY A 613 -22.16 34.10 23.49
C GLY A 613 -21.65 35.54 23.40
N ALA A 614 -22.02 36.30 22.35
CA ALA A 614 -21.44 37.62 22.09
C ALA A 614 -22.05 38.78 22.90
N ASN A 615 -23.13 38.55 23.66
CA ASN A 615 -23.84 39.61 24.42
C ASN A 615 -23.67 39.52 25.94
N GLY A 616 -22.66 38.79 26.44
CA GLY A 616 -22.46 38.60 27.88
C GLY A 616 -21.01 38.38 28.26
N ARG A 617 -20.13 39.35 27.98
CA ARG A 617 -18.85 39.53 28.68
C ARG A 617 -18.57 41.01 28.88
#